data_AF-A0A660S5R7-F1
#
_entry.id   AF-A0A660S5R7-F1
#
_cell.length_a   1.000
_cell.length_b   1.000
_cell.length_c   1.000
_cell.angle_alpha   90.00
_cell.angle_beta   90.00
_cell.angle_gamma   90.00
#
_symmetry.space_group_name_H-M   'P 1'
#
loop_
_entity.id
_entity.type
_entity.pdbx_description
1 polymer ?
#
loop_
_entity_poly.entity_id
_entity_poly.type
_entity_poly.pdbx_seq_one_letter_code
_entity_poly.pdbx_strand_id
1 'polypeptide(L)'
;MDMDREGDDILFNLLSKYSDIRQTALDIGCGNGIIAEKIRTRFELKTECLDPYAYYSGNKLHIIKTPAEEISSLNRRYDIIYTIRAFHHISSVEKFINGLKYVIAYNGVFILVDWKNSFDTGIPESYYSLREVKSMFEKANFTILESGEGKSVFYITIKYDFKNVHFSIKNGKPESLSESDTIIKSVDKDSFEIKDVENAREIAVLFSGKFGEREQSLNEKGIKIFLSSGNMKKDIRFFKSIDKLKRCIWQPSCPVYLRFKRGEIPSYWVDNYCFIGNKDCIRYQMEERG
;
A
#
# COMPACT_ATOMS: atom_id res chain seq x y z
N MET A 1 23.15 21.62 6.80
CA MET A 1 23.51 21.42 5.38
C MET A 1 23.88 19.96 5.09
N ASP A 2 24.92 19.41 5.72
CA ASP A 2 25.32 18.01 5.46
C ASP A 2 24.33 16.95 5.98
N MET A 3 23.69 17.18 7.13
CA MET A 3 22.67 16.28 7.69
C MET A 3 21.41 16.22 6.81
N ASP A 4 21.03 17.37 6.24
CA ASP A 4 19.88 17.49 5.33
C ASP A 4 20.15 16.68 4.06
N ARG A 5 21.39 16.72 3.57
CA ARG A 5 21.85 15.91 2.46
C ARG A 5 21.85 14.40 2.78
N GLU A 6 22.31 13.99 3.97
CA GLU A 6 22.25 12.58 4.40
C GLU A 6 20.80 12.06 4.40
N GLY A 7 19.86 12.82 4.97
CA GLY A 7 18.44 12.46 4.95
C GLY A 7 17.83 12.42 3.54
N ASP A 8 18.11 13.43 2.71
CA ASP A 8 17.65 13.48 1.31
C ASP A 8 18.19 12.26 0.53
N ASP A 9 19.50 12.00 0.57
CA ASP A 9 20.14 10.91 -0.19
C ASP A 9 19.61 9.53 0.25
N ILE A 10 19.35 9.32 1.56
CA ILE A 10 18.71 8.10 2.06
C ILE A 10 17.28 7.96 1.52
N LEU A 11 16.45 9.02 1.60
CA LEU A 11 15.08 8.99 1.08
C LEU A 11 15.05 8.69 -0.43
N PHE A 12 15.89 9.35 -1.23
CA PHE A 12 15.95 9.12 -2.67
C PHE A 12 16.40 7.70 -3.03
N ASN A 13 17.35 7.14 -2.27
CA ASN A 13 17.80 5.75 -2.47
C ASN A 13 16.72 4.73 -2.09
N LEU A 14 15.96 4.97 -1.01
CA LEU A 14 14.82 4.12 -0.64
C LEU A 14 13.70 4.20 -1.69
N LEU A 15 13.33 5.40 -2.13
CA LEU A 15 12.30 5.60 -3.16
C LEU A 15 12.62 4.84 -4.45
N SER A 16 13.88 4.84 -4.91
CA SER A 16 14.29 4.06 -6.09
C SER A 16 14.18 2.54 -5.97
N LYS A 17 13.95 1.99 -4.77
CA LYS A 17 13.66 0.55 -4.59
C LYS A 17 12.17 0.23 -4.73
N TYR A 18 11.30 1.24 -4.65
CA TYR A 18 9.86 1.06 -4.50
C TYR A 18 9.01 1.83 -5.53
N SER A 19 9.61 2.68 -6.36
CA SER A 19 8.95 3.56 -7.34
C SER A 19 8.28 2.84 -8.51
N ASP A 20 8.92 1.79 -9.06
CA ASP A 20 8.83 1.42 -10.49
C ASP A 20 7.46 0.88 -10.96
N ILE A 21 6.54 0.62 -10.04
CA ILE A 21 5.17 0.15 -10.30
C ILE A 21 4.10 0.99 -9.59
N ARG A 22 4.45 2.21 -9.14
CA ARG A 22 3.60 3.07 -8.30
C ARG A 22 3.15 4.30 -9.07
N GLN A 23 2.02 4.87 -8.66
CA GLN A 23 1.43 6.04 -9.34
C GLN A 23 1.17 7.20 -8.38
N THR A 24 1.05 6.95 -7.08
CA THR A 24 0.59 7.94 -6.09
C THR A 24 1.53 8.04 -4.89
N ALA A 25 1.88 9.27 -4.51
CA ALA A 25 2.76 9.53 -3.38
C ALA A 25 2.16 10.57 -2.43
N LEU A 26 2.45 10.45 -1.13
CA LEU A 26 2.11 11.43 -0.11
C LEU A 26 3.36 11.86 0.68
N ASP A 27 3.65 13.15 0.66
CA ASP A 27 4.67 13.80 1.49
C ASP A 27 4.02 14.31 2.79
N ILE A 28 4.49 13.88 3.97
CA ILE A 28 3.97 14.29 5.27
C ILE A 28 5.00 15.18 5.96
N GLY A 29 4.61 16.42 6.27
CA GLY A 29 5.53 17.46 6.73
C GLY A 29 6.32 18.10 5.59
N CYS A 30 5.67 18.33 4.45
CA CYS A 30 6.31 18.79 3.21
C CYS A 30 6.97 20.18 3.31
N GLY A 31 6.59 21.00 4.30
CA GLY A 31 7.04 22.37 4.50
C GLY A 31 6.87 23.26 3.27
N ASN A 32 7.98 23.46 2.54
CA ASN A 32 8.06 24.26 1.33
C ASN A 32 7.93 23.46 0.03
N GLY A 33 7.58 22.17 0.08
CA GLY A 33 7.28 21.33 -1.10
C GLY A 33 8.45 21.03 -2.04
N ILE A 34 9.69 21.47 -1.74
CA ILE A 34 10.84 21.26 -2.62
C ILE A 34 11.17 19.77 -2.78
N ILE A 35 11.05 18.98 -1.70
CA ILE A 35 11.30 17.53 -1.72
C ILE A 35 10.20 16.82 -2.53
N ALA A 36 8.93 17.14 -2.28
CA ALA A 36 7.81 16.65 -3.07
C ALA A 36 7.94 16.92 -4.58
N GLU A 37 8.33 18.12 -5.01
CA GLU A 37 8.49 18.46 -6.44
C GLU A 37 9.69 17.74 -7.09
N LYS A 38 10.81 17.57 -6.35
CA LYS A 38 11.93 16.71 -6.77
C LYS A 38 11.45 15.27 -6.98
N ILE A 39 10.69 14.71 -6.05
CA ILE A 39 10.20 13.31 -6.08
C ILE A 39 9.16 13.11 -7.19
N ARG A 40 8.20 14.03 -7.32
CA ARG A 40 7.19 14.07 -8.40
C ARG A 40 7.83 14.07 -9.79
N THR A 41 8.99 14.72 -9.92
CA THR A 41 9.71 14.85 -11.20
C THR A 41 10.69 13.70 -11.45
N ARG A 42 11.40 13.21 -10.43
CA ARG A 42 12.41 12.14 -10.58
C ARG A 42 11.82 10.74 -10.76
N PHE A 43 10.64 10.49 -10.17
CA PHE A 43 10.00 9.16 -10.17
C PHE A 43 8.64 9.15 -10.89
N GLU A 44 8.27 10.26 -11.56
CA GLU A 44 7.00 10.45 -12.28
C GLU A 44 5.71 10.23 -11.45
N LEU A 45 5.85 10.20 -10.12
CA LEU A 45 4.75 9.94 -9.17
C LEU A 45 3.77 11.12 -9.10
N LYS A 46 2.47 10.82 -8.97
CA LYS A 46 1.47 11.82 -8.55
C LYS A 46 1.61 12.08 -7.05
N THR A 47 2.54 12.95 -6.70
CA THR A 47 2.78 13.42 -5.32
C THR A 47 1.73 14.43 -4.88
N GLU A 48 1.24 14.25 -3.66
CA GLU A 48 0.43 15.22 -2.92
C GLU A 48 1.06 15.42 -1.54
N CYS A 49 0.67 16.47 -0.82
CA CYS A 49 1.38 16.93 0.37
C CYS A 49 0.40 17.14 1.54
N LEU A 50 0.78 16.69 2.74
CA LEU A 50 0.02 16.81 3.99
C LEU A 50 0.86 17.54 5.03
N ASP A 51 0.52 18.79 5.31
CA ASP A 51 1.23 19.63 6.28
C ASP A 51 0.33 20.83 6.68
N PRO A 52 0.06 21.05 7.97
CA PRO A 52 -0.82 22.13 8.43
C PRO A 52 -0.24 23.54 8.20
N TYR A 53 1.09 23.67 8.14
CA TYR A 53 1.82 24.93 8.01
C TYR A 53 2.40 25.17 6.60
N ALA A 54 2.14 24.26 5.65
CA ALA A 54 2.65 24.29 4.28
C ALA A 54 2.64 25.69 3.64
N TYR A 55 3.81 26.14 3.18
CA TYR A 55 4.00 27.42 2.48
C TYR A 55 4.76 27.17 1.17
N TYR A 56 4.01 26.77 0.13
CA TYR A 56 4.58 26.49 -1.18
C TYR A 56 4.44 27.71 -2.11
N SER A 57 5.52 28.04 -2.82
CA SER A 57 5.58 29.13 -3.80
C SER A 57 5.35 28.68 -5.24
N GLY A 58 5.06 27.39 -5.47
CA GLY A 58 4.77 26.82 -6.79
C GLY A 58 3.30 26.44 -6.97
N ASN A 59 2.89 26.28 -8.23
CA ASN A 59 1.49 26.00 -8.60
C ASN A 59 1.22 24.52 -8.99
N LYS A 60 2.15 23.59 -8.67
CA LYS A 60 2.13 22.21 -9.22
C LYS A 60 1.79 21.09 -8.22
N LEU A 61 1.87 21.34 -6.92
CA LEU A 61 1.60 20.33 -5.88
C LEU A 61 0.20 20.54 -5.29
N HIS A 62 -0.51 19.43 -5.06
CA HIS A 62 -1.75 19.45 -4.29
C HIS A 62 -1.42 19.39 -2.80
N ILE A 63 -1.79 20.43 -2.05
CA ILE A 63 -1.41 20.63 -0.65
C ILE A 63 -2.66 20.56 0.23
N ILE A 64 -2.59 19.71 1.25
CA ILE A 64 -3.67 19.44 2.19
C ILE A 64 -3.23 19.99 3.55
N LYS A 65 -3.81 21.12 3.94
CA LYS A 65 -3.51 21.79 5.22
C LYS A 65 -4.21 21.07 6.37
N THR A 66 -3.56 20.05 6.90
CA THR A 66 -4.12 19.13 7.90
C THR A 66 -2.96 18.48 8.67
N PRO A 67 -3.04 18.35 10.02
CA PRO A 67 -2.02 17.66 10.81
C PRO A 67 -1.83 16.19 10.42
N ALA A 68 -0.63 15.64 10.63
CA ALA A 68 -0.33 14.24 10.33
C ALA A 68 -1.21 13.28 11.15
N GLU A 69 -1.59 13.68 12.36
CA GLU A 69 -2.49 12.94 13.26
C GLU A 69 -3.89 12.75 12.65
N GLU A 70 -4.34 13.65 11.77
CA GLU A 70 -5.65 13.56 11.11
C GLU A 70 -5.56 12.90 9.71
N ILE A 71 -4.46 12.23 9.38
CA ILE A 71 -4.25 11.60 8.07
C ILE A 71 -5.36 10.63 7.63
N SER A 72 -6.08 10.01 8.56
CA SER A 72 -7.26 9.16 8.27
C SER A 72 -8.47 9.90 7.69
N SER A 73 -8.48 11.25 7.72
CA SER A 73 -9.47 12.08 7.04
C SER A 73 -9.32 12.08 5.51
N LEU A 74 -8.15 11.66 4.99
CA LEU A 74 -7.91 11.54 3.56
C LEU A 74 -8.74 10.39 2.98
N ASN A 75 -9.77 10.71 2.19
CA ASN A 75 -10.68 9.73 1.58
C ASN A 75 -10.05 8.95 0.41
N ARG A 76 -8.77 8.58 0.50
CA ARG A 76 -7.98 7.92 -0.54
C ARG A 76 -6.75 7.21 0.02
N ARG A 77 -6.23 6.25 -0.74
CA ARG A 77 -4.93 5.60 -0.49
C ARG A 77 -3.83 6.03 -1.45
N TYR A 78 -2.59 5.80 -1.03
CA TYR A 78 -1.35 6.12 -1.73
C TYR A 78 -0.43 4.90 -1.77
N ASP A 79 0.26 4.71 -2.90
CA ASP A 79 1.23 3.63 -3.11
C ASP A 79 2.48 3.77 -2.23
N ILE A 80 2.96 5.00 -2.13
CA ILE A 80 4.10 5.42 -1.32
C ILE A 80 3.61 6.54 -0.41
N ILE A 81 3.90 6.42 0.88
CA ILE A 81 3.78 7.51 1.83
C ILE A 81 5.18 7.75 2.39
N TYR A 82 5.60 9.00 2.56
CA TYR A 82 6.87 9.30 3.18
C TYR A 82 6.80 10.51 4.10
N THR A 83 7.75 10.57 5.01
CA THR A 83 8.04 11.75 5.83
C THR A 83 9.54 11.86 6.02
N ILE A 84 10.06 13.09 6.00
CA ILE A 84 11.49 13.37 6.13
C ILE A 84 11.71 14.57 7.04
N ARG A 85 12.42 14.35 8.16
CA ARG A 85 12.72 15.38 9.18
C ARG A 85 11.47 16.09 9.74
N ALA A 86 10.37 15.36 9.94
CA ALA A 86 9.11 15.92 10.42
C ALA A 86 8.32 14.99 11.36
N PHE A 87 8.78 13.76 11.63
CA PHE A 87 8.06 12.82 12.49
C PHE A 87 8.21 13.18 13.98
N HIS A 88 9.35 13.78 14.36
CA HIS A 88 9.58 14.37 15.69
C HIS A 88 8.70 15.59 16.01
N HIS A 89 8.01 16.18 15.01
CA HIS A 89 6.98 17.22 15.23
C HIS A 89 5.56 16.64 15.45
N ILE A 90 5.35 15.33 15.32
CA ILE A 90 4.02 14.71 15.44
C ILE A 90 3.67 14.55 16.92
N SER A 91 2.69 15.33 17.38
CA SER A 91 2.25 15.39 18.79
C SER A 91 1.59 14.10 19.29
N SER A 92 0.98 13.32 18.39
CA SER A 92 0.39 12.03 18.72
C SER A 92 0.76 10.97 17.68
N VAL A 93 1.99 10.45 17.80
CA VAL A 93 2.53 9.38 16.95
C VAL A 93 1.60 8.14 16.93
N GLU A 94 0.98 7.76 18.05
CA GLU A 94 0.02 6.64 18.06
C GLU A 94 -1.20 6.93 17.16
N LYS A 95 -1.77 8.14 17.22
CA LYS A 95 -2.89 8.53 16.37
C LYS A 95 -2.49 8.56 14.90
N PHE A 96 -1.31 9.11 14.58
CA PHE A 96 -0.74 9.08 13.24
C PHE A 96 -0.55 7.66 12.69
N ILE A 97 0.11 6.76 13.45
CA ILE A 97 0.38 5.38 13.03
C ILE A 97 -0.92 4.57 12.86
N ASN A 98 -1.94 4.82 13.69
CA ASN A 98 -3.27 4.24 13.48
C ASN A 98 -3.98 4.84 12.25
N GLY A 99 -3.85 6.13 12.00
CA GLY A 99 -4.37 6.80 10.81
C GLY A 99 -3.75 6.31 9.50
N LEU A 100 -2.45 6.03 9.49
CA LEU A 100 -1.67 5.56 8.34
C LEU A 100 -2.27 4.29 7.69
N LYS A 101 -2.90 3.41 8.49
CA LYS A 101 -3.59 2.18 8.07
C LYS A 101 -4.77 2.45 7.11
N TYR A 102 -5.34 3.65 7.16
CA TYR A 102 -6.46 4.06 6.32
C TYR A 102 -6.03 4.64 4.96
N VAL A 103 -4.78 5.10 4.85
CA VAL A 103 -4.24 5.80 3.66
C VAL A 103 -3.12 5.07 2.93
N ILE A 104 -2.49 4.07 3.52
CA ILE A 104 -1.54 3.22 2.79
C ILE A 104 -2.30 2.27 1.84
N ALA A 105 -1.87 2.16 0.58
CA ALA A 105 -2.50 1.25 -0.40
C ALA A 105 -2.26 -0.23 -0.04
N TYR A 106 -2.99 -1.15 -0.68
CA TYR A 106 -2.62 -2.57 -0.66
C TYR A 106 -1.25 -2.75 -1.30
N ASN A 107 -0.37 -3.53 -0.66
CA ASN A 107 1.08 -3.56 -0.94
C ASN A 107 1.77 -2.17 -0.92
N GLY A 108 1.16 -1.13 -0.37
CA GLY A 108 1.77 0.19 -0.24
C GLY A 108 2.91 0.19 0.78
N VAL A 109 3.83 1.15 0.64
CA VAL A 109 4.95 1.33 1.58
C VAL A 109 4.89 2.68 2.28
N PHE A 110 5.33 2.71 3.54
CA PHE A 110 5.64 3.95 4.25
C PHE A 110 7.15 4.03 4.50
N ILE A 111 7.75 5.18 4.18
CA ILE A 111 9.18 5.47 4.34
C ILE A 111 9.34 6.65 5.31
N LEU A 112 10.02 6.42 6.43
CA LEU A 112 10.34 7.44 7.43
C LEU A 112 11.85 7.62 7.48
N VAL A 113 12.32 8.87 7.37
CA VAL A 113 13.71 9.28 7.59
C VAL A 113 13.72 10.46 8.56
N ASP A 114 14.32 10.34 9.74
CA ASP A 114 14.28 11.41 10.75
C ASP A 114 15.54 11.47 11.63
N TRP A 115 15.73 12.59 12.31
CA TRP A 115 16.90 12.86 13.16
C TRP A 115 16.98 11.94 14.38
N LYS A 116 18.18 11.50 14.72
CA LYS A 116 18.46 10.60 15.87
C LYS A 116 18.48 11.34 17.21
N ASN A 117 18.88 12.61 17.19
CA ASN A 117 19.19 13.42 18.37
C ASN A 117 18.53 14.79 18.23
N SER A 118 18.21 15.42 19.37
CA SER A 118 17.54 16.72 19.42
C SER A 118 18.41 17.89 18.99
N PHE A 119 17.83 18.81 18.21
CA PHE A 119 18.28 20.20 18.12
C PHE A 119 17.44 21.08 19.05
N ASP A 120 18.05 22.08 19.68
CA ASP A 120 17.28 23.08 20.43
C ASP A 120 16.74 24.13 19.47
N THR A 121 15.46 23.99 19.10
CA THR A 121 14.73 24.87 18.19
C THR A 121 13.82 25.85 18.93
N GLY A 122 13.70 25.73 20.26
CA GLY A 122 12.68 26.42 21.06
C GLY A 122 11.24 25.91 20.85
N ILE A 123 11.03 24.87 20.04
CA ILE A 123 9.72 24.24 19.81
C ILE A 123 9.65 22.89 20.56
N PRO A 124 8.51 22.51 21.17
CA PRO A 124 8.36 21.18 21.76
C PRO A 124 8.43 20.07 20.69
N GLU A 125 9.51 19.31 20.70
CA GLU A 125 9.81 18.24 19.74
C GLU A 125 10.03 16.91 20.46
N SER A 126 9.54 15.81 19.89
CA SER A 126 9.66 14.46 20.44
C SER A 126 10.59 13.61 19.59
N TYR A 127 11.84 13.50 19.98
CA TYR A 127 12.83 12.68 19.29
C TYR A 127 12.73 11.20 19.71
N TYR A 128 12.93 10.30 18.76
CA TYR A 128 12.77 8.86 18.97
C TYR A 128 14.00 8.09 18.46
N SER A 129 14.42 7.05 19.19
CA SER A 129 15.38 6.10 18.65
C SER A 129 14.73 5.19 17.61
N LEU A 130 15.53 4.65 16.68
CA LEU A 130 15.05 3.65 15.72
C LEU A 130 14.37 2.45 16.42
N ARG A 131 14.86 2.05 17.61
CA ARG A 131 14.28 0.94 18.38
C ARG A 131 12.84 1.22 18.83
N GLU A 132 12.54 2.44 19.26
CA GLU A 132 11.20 2.83 19.69
C GLU A 132 10.24 2.88 18.51
N VAL A 133 10.65 3.53 17.41
CA VAL A 133 9.88 3.63 16.16
C VAL A 133 9.54 2.24 15.60
N LYS A 134 10.51 1.32 15.57
CA LYS A 134 10.27 -0.08 15.15
C LYS A 134 9.21 -0.74 16.03
N SER A 135 9.32 -0.62 17.36
CA SER A 135 8.34 -1.20 18.30
C SER A 135 6.94 -0.60 18.15
N MET A 136 6.81 0.70 17.84
CA MET A 136 5.52 1.35 17.59
C MET A 136 4.83 0.79 16.34
N PHE A 137 5.58 0.60 15.24
CA PHE A 137 5.03 0.06 13.99
C PHE A 137 4.72 -1.45 14.09
N GLU A 138 5.57 -2.23 14.74
CA GLU A 138 5.34 -3.67 15.00
C GLU A 138 4.04 -3.88 15.81
N LYS A 139 3.86 -3.15 16.92
CA LYS A 139 2.62 -3.16 17.72
C LYS A 139 1.37 -2.75 16.93
N ALA A 140 1.54 -2.00 15.85
CA ALA A 140 0.46 -1.51 15.01
C ALA A 140 0.12 -2.44 13.82
N ASN A 141 0.73 -3.64 13.73
CA ASN A 141 0.61 -4.60 12.61
C ASN A 141 1.20 -4.07 11.29
N PHE A 142 2.38 -3.46 11.34
CA PHE A 142 3.20 -3.19 10.15
C PHE A 142 4.45 -4.08 10.13
N THR A 143 4.66 -4.84 9.04
CA THR A 143 5.92 -5.52 8.75
C THR A 143 6.97 -4.50 8.34
N ILE A 144 8.13 -4.57 8.97
CA ILE A 144 9.33 -3.81 8.61
C ILE A 144 10.01 -4.47 7.41
N LEU A 145 10.27 -3.71 6.35
CA LEU A 145 10.93 -4.15 5.12
C LEU A 145 12.43 -3.86 5.15
N GLU A 146 12.81 -2.67 5.64
CA GLU A 146 14.19 -2.23 5.77
C GLU A 146 14.30 -1.23 6.93
N SER A 147 15.44 -1.17 7.63
CA SER A 147 15.67 -0.20 8.71
C SER A 147 17.16 -0.03 8.96
N GLY A 148 17.61 1.20 9.22
CA GLY A 148 19.02 1.45 9.54
C GLY A 148 19.27 2.85 10.10
N GLU A 149 20.54 3.12 10.43
CA GLU A 149 20.98 4.41 10.95
C GLU A 149 22.14 4.96 10.11
N GLY A 150 22.07 6.25 9.81
CA GLY A 150 23.20 7.07 9.38
C GLY A 150 23.90 7.74 10.56
N LYS A 151 24.67 8.80 10.26
CA LYS A 151 25.37 9.62 11.24
C LYS A 151 24.41 10.47 12.06
N SER A 152 23.49 11.15 11.38
CA SER A 152 22.56 12.13 11.96
C SER A 152 21.10 11.70 11.94
N VAL A 153 20.72 10.82 11.00
CA VAL A 153 19.35 10.31 10.80
C VAL A 153 19.24 8.80 11.02
N PHE A 154 18.05 8.33 11.37
CA PHE A 154 17.63 6.94 11.18
C PHE A 154 16.63 6.84 10.02
N TYR A 155 16.41 5.63 9.52
CA TYR A 155 15.35 5.36 8.57
C TYR A 155 14.66 4.02 8.82
N ILE A 156 13.41 3.93 8.37
CA ILE A 156 12.61 2.71 8.36
C ILE A 156 11.66 2.71 7.15
N THR A 157 11.58 1.58 6.46
CA THR A 157 10.55 1.30 5.45
C THR A 157 9.67 0.16 5.94
N ILE A 158 8.35 0.34 5.86
CA ILE A 158 7.36 -0.64 6.33
C ILE A 158 6.24 -0.85 5.31
N LYS A 159 5.49 -1.95 5.45
CA LYS A 159 4.18 -2.18 4.84
C LYS A 159 3.14 -2.46 5.93
N TYR A 160 1.86 -2.16 5.66
CA TYR A 160 0.77 -2.60 6.53
C TYR A 160 0.34 -4.02 6.17
N ASP A 161 0.13 -4.87 7.17
CA ASP A 161 -0.30 -6.26 6.96
C ASP A 161 -1.82 -6.37 6.96
N PHE A 162 -2.39 -6.18 5.77
CA PHE A 162 -3.82 -6.38 5.53
C PHE A 162 -4.21 -7.84 5.81
N LYS A 163 -5.13 -8.04 6.75
CA LYS A 163 -5.75 -9.35 6.99
C LYS A 163 -6.65 -9.71 5.81
N ASN A 164 -6.21 -10.67 5.01
CA ASN A 164 -7.03 -11.25 3.94
C ASN A 164 -8.10 -12.17 4.55
N VAL A 165 -9.31 -12.11 4.02
CA VAL A 165 -10.38 -13.08 4.30
C VAL A 165 -10.70 -13.81 2.99
N HIS A 166 -10.55 -15.13 3.00
CA HIS A 166 -10.81 -15.98 1.85
C HIS A 166 -12.21 -16.60 1.95
N PHE A 167 -12.95 -16.57 0.85
CA PHE A 167 -14.24 -17.25 0.72
C PHE A 167 -14.19 -18.21 -0.47
N SER A 168 -14.49 -19.49 -0.24
CA SER A 168 -14.69 -20.48 -1.30
C SER A 168 -15.98 -20.19 -2.07
N ILE A 169 -15.97 -20.30 -3.40
CA ILE A 169 -17.21 -20.21 -4.22
C ILE A 169 -17.62 -21.60 -4.71
N LYS A 170 -18.91 -21.88 -4.68
CA LYS A 170 -19.53 -23.06 -5.30
C LYS A 170 -20.83 -22.67 -5.97
N ASN A 171 -21.00 -23.06 -7.23
CA ASN A 171 -22.18 -22.76 -8.05
C ASN A 171 -22.56 -21.25 -8.02
N GLY A 172 -21.56 -20.37 -8.11
CA GLY A 172 -21.75 -18.91 -8.11
C GLY A 172 -22.08 -18.26 -6.75
N LYS A 173 -22.18 -19.02 -5.65
CA LYS A 173 -22.42 -18.48 -4.31
C LYS A 173 -21.26 -18.81 -3.35
N PRO A 174 -20.92 -17.95 -2.37
CA PRO A 174 -19.96 -18.31 -1.33
C PRO A 174 -20.44 -19.53 -0.53
N GLU A 175 -19.56 -20.50 -0.30
CA GLU A 175 -19.80 -21.50 0.76
C GLU A 175 -19.60 -20.85 2.13
N SER A 176 -20.20 -21.47 3.16
CA SER A 176 -20.01 -21.05 4.55
C SER A 176 -18.53 -21.08 4.93
N LEU A 177 -18.10 -20.06 5.69
CA LEU A 177 -16.75 -19.97 6.26
C LEU A 177 -16.34 -21.28 6.95
N SER A 178 -15.34 -21.96 6.38
CA SER A 178 -14.57 -22.99 7.08
C SER A 178 -13.72 -22.32 8.15
N GLU A 179 -13.72 -22.85 9.37
CA GLU A 179 -13.06 -22.23 10.54
C GLU A 179 -11.52 -22.37 10.46
N SER A 180 -10.89 -21.51 9.66
CA SER A 180 -9.44 -21.23 9.71
C SER A 180 -9.20 -19.91 10.46
N ASP A 181 -9.12 -19.98 11.78
CA ASP A 181 -8.72 -18.90 12.71
C ASP A 181 -9.37 -17.51 12.51
N THR A 182 -10.66 -17.45 12.16
CA THR A 182 -11.73 -16.79 12.97
C THR A 182 -13.10 -16.97 12.33
N ILE A 183 -14.15 -17.14 13.16
CA ILE A 183 -15.51 -17.59 12.81
C ILE A 183 -16.43 -16.43 12.39
N ILE A 184 -17.26 -16.61 11.35
CA ILE A 184 -18.65 -16.09 11.28
C ILE A 184 -19.56 -17.19 10.69
N LYS A 185 -20.80 -17.33 11.18
CA LYS A 185 -21.77 -18.36 10.76
C LYS A 185 -22.85 -17.83 9.80
N SER A 186 -23.41 -18.75 9.00
CA SER A 186 -24.73 -18.70 8.33
C SER A 186 -25.11 -17.48 7.45
N VAL A 187 -24.71 -17.55 6.18
CA VAL A 187 -25.54 -17.50 4.94
C VAL A 187 -27.03 -17.15 5.09
N ASP A 188 -27.54 -16.19 4.28
CA ASP A 188 -28.64 -16.48 3.32
C ASP A 188 -28.65 -15.56 2.07
N LYS A 189 -29.61 -15.77 1.15
CA LYS A 189 -29.26 -16.08 -0.26
C LYS A 189 -29.49 -15.06 -1.37
N ASP A 190 -30.18 -13.95 -1.14
CA ASP A 190 -30.84 -13.19 -2.22
C ASP A 190 -30.18 -11.86 -2.59
N SER A 191 -30.32 -11.47 -3.86
CA SER A 191 -29.87 -10.20 -4.47
C SER A 191 -28.36 -9.93 -4.64
N PHE A 192 -27.59 -10.94 -5.05
CA PHE A 192 -26.37 -10.71 -5.86
C PHE A 192 -26.33 -11.62 -7.09
N GLU A 193 -26.39 -11.00 -8.27
CA GLU A 193 -26.22 -11.68 -9.57
C GLU A 193 -24.80 -11.40 -10.07
N ILE A 194 -23.86 -12.30 -9.76
CA ILE A 194 -22.43 -12.14 -10.06
C ILE A 194 -22.16 -12.59 -11.50
N LYS A 195 -22.24 -11.67 -12.47
CA LYS A 195 -22.32 -12.03 -13.90
C LYS A 195 -21.02 -12.51 -14.58
N ASP A 196 -19.85 -12.30 -13.98
CA ASP A 196 -18.54 -12.56 -14.61
C ASP A 196 -17.57 -13.42 -13.76
N VAL A 197 -18.08 -14.32 -12.90
CA VAL A 197 -17.25 -15.07 -11.93
C VAL A 197 -17.45 -16.60 -12.03
N GLU A 198 -17.86 -17.11 -13.18
CA GLU A 198 -18.13 -18.55 -13.42
C GLU A 198 -16.93 -19.49 -13.15
N ASN A 199 -15.70 -18.95 -13.08
CA ASN A 199 -14.45 -19.74 -13.03
C ASN A 199 -13.46 -19.34 -11.92
N ALA A 200 -13.91 -18.61 -10.90
CA ALA A 200 -13.14 -18.38 -9.67
C ALA A 200 -13.48 -19.43 -8.59
N ARG A 201 -12.48 -19.86 -7.82
CA ARG A 201 -12.67 -20.77 -6.67
C ARG A 201 -12.59 -20.06 -5.32
N GLU A 202 -11.98 -18.88 -5.30
CA GLU A 202 -11.75 -18.05 -4.12
C GLU A 202 -12.00 -16.58 -4.49
N ILE A 203 -12.52 -15.78 -3.54
CA ILE A 203 -12.57 -14.30 -3.64
C ILE A 203 -11.82 -13.70 -2.45
N ALA A 204 -10.96 -12.72 -2.72
CA ALA A 204 -10.50 -11.73 -1.74
C ALA A 204 -11.22 -10.40 -2.01
N VAL A 205 -11.80 -9.78 -0.97
CA VAL A 205 -12.68 -8.60 -1.10
C VAL A 205 -12.06 -7.36 -0.46
N LEU A 206 -11.97 -6.27 -1.22
CA LEU A 206 -11.41 -4.97 -0.80
C LEU A 206 -12.31 -3.82 -1.32
N PHE A 207 -12.88 -3.02 -0.42
CA PHE A 207 -13.79 -1.88 -0.73
C PHE A 207 -13.29 -0.55 -0.15
N SER A 208 -13.70 0.64 -0.64
CA SER A 208 -14.50 1.58 0.19
C SER A 208 -15.14 2.76 -0.55
N GLY A 209 -16.12 3.32 0.14
CA GLY A 209 -16.34 4.75 0.35
C GLY A 209 -16.96 4.90 1.74
N LYS A 210 -17.52 6.07 2.10
CA LYS A 210 -18.52 6.11 3.17
C LYS A 210 -19.82 5.48 2.67
N PHE A 211 -20.46 4.67 3.50
CA PHE A 211 -21.82 4.17 3.25
C PHE A 211 -22.81 4.95 4.13
N GLY A 212 -24.02 5.17 3.62
CA GLY A 212 -25.15 5.71 4.38
C GLY A 212 -26.10 4.61 4.82
N GLU A 213 -27.41 4.89 4.79
CA GLU A 213 -28.57 4.07 5.24
C GLU A 213 -28.50 2.54 5.03
N ARG A 214 -27.76 2.05 4.03
CA ARG A 214 -27.49 0.60 3.86
C ARG A 214 -26.68 -0.01 5.01
N GLU A 215 -25.79 0.75 5.64
CA GLU A 215 -25.07 0.32 6.85
C GLU A 215 -26.03 0.00 7.99
N GLN A 216 -27.10 0.80 8.15
CA GLN A 216 -28.12 0.54 9.15
C GLN A 216 -28.88 -0.77 8.82
N SER A 217 -29.37 -0.95 7.60
CA SER A 217 -30.08 -2.18 7.19
C SER A 217 -29.23 -3.46 7.26
N LEU A 218 -27.90 -3.33 7.21
CA LEU A 218 -26.96 -4.44 7.40
C LEU A 218 -26.67 -4.72 8.88
N ASN A 219 -26.47 -3.68 9.70
CA ASN A 219 -26.33 -3.82 11.16
C ASN A 219 -27.63 -4.37 11.81
N GLU A 220 -28.81 -3.94 11.36
CA GLU A 220 -30.12 -4.47 11.75
C GLU A 220 -30.29 -5.96 11.39
N LYS A 221 -29.49 -6.47 10.44
CA LYS A 221 -29.39 -7.89 10.05
C LYS A 221 -28.13 -8.57 10.57
N GLY A 222 -27.37 -7.92 11.46
CA GLY A 222 -26.18 -8.46 12.13
C GLY A 222 -24.90 -8.54 11.27
N ILE A 223 -24.88 -8.00 10.04
CA ILE A 223 -23.77 -8.10 9.10
C ILE A 223 -22.89 -6.84 9.14
N LYS A 224 -21.59 -7.00 9.38
CA LYS A 224 -20.59 -5.91 9.31
C LYS A 224 -19.73 -6.02 8.05
N ILE A 225 -19.42 -4.88 7.42
CA ILE A 225 -18.65 -4.77 6.17
C ILE A 225 -17.42 -3.86 6.39
N PHE A 226 -16.28 -4.17 5.77
CA PHE A 226 -14.99 -3.48 5.99
C PHE A 226 -14.31 -2.94 4.74
N LEU A 227 -13.58 -1.82 4.93
CA LEU A 227 -13.24 -0.89 3.86
C LEU A 227 -12.09 0.09 4.29
N SER A 228 -10.98 0.44 3.60
CA SER A 228 -10.18 -0.12 2.48
C SER A 228 -10.11 0.55 1.07
N SER A 229 -10.46 1.83 0.85
CA SER A 229 -10.44 2.45 -0.50
C SER A 229 -9.09 2.97 -1.03
N GLY A 230 -8.83 2.70 -2.31
CA GLY A 230 -8.00 3.52 -3.19
C GLY A 230 -8.70 3.73 -4.54
N ASN A 231 -7.98 4.19 -5.58
CA ASN A 231 -8.51 4.22 -6.94
C ASN A 231 -8.56 2.82 -7.61
N MET A 232 -9.12 1.82 -6.91
CA MET A 232 -9.26 0.43 -7.37
C MET A 232 -10.30 0.23 -8.48
N LYS A 233 -10.73 1.32 -9.15
CA LYS A 233 -11.75 1.35 -10.22
C LYS A 233 -11.40 0.59 -11.51
N LYS A 234 -10.25 -0.10 -11.57
CA LYS A 234 -9.86 -0.97 -12.69
C LYS A 234 -9.42 -2.38 -12.30
N ASP A 235 -9.14 -2.65 -11.03
CA ASP A 235 -8.43 -3.88 -10.63
C ASP A 235 -8.84 -4.43 -9.25
N ILE A 236 -10.09 -4.92 -9.16
CA ILE A 236 -10.41 -6.00 -8.21
C ILE A 236 -9.88 -7.30 -8.84
N ARG A 237 -8.58 -7.54 -8.76
CA ARG A 237 -7.98 -8.79 -9.26
C ARG A 237 -8.29 -9.92 -8.28
N PHE A 238 -9.10 -10.87 -8.73
CA PHE A 238 -9.31 -12.14 -8.06
C PHE A 238 -7.99 -12.92 -8.03
N PHE A 239 -7.27 -12.81 -6.92
CA PHE A 239 -6.11 -13.67 -6.66
C PHE A 239 -6.58 -15.12 -6.49
N LYS A 240 -6.63 -15.88 -7.59
CA LYS A 240 -6.45 -17.33 -7.51
C LYS A 240 -5.13 -17.56 -6.78
N SER A 241 -5.18 -18.26 -5.64
CA SER A 241 -4.04 -18.49 -4.75
C SER A 241 -2.78 -18.82 -5.56
N ILE A 242 -1.75 -17.97 -5.48
CA ILE A 242 -0.54 -18.06 -6.31
C ILE A 242 0.14 -19.42 -6.13
N ASP A 243 -0.01 -20.00 -4.94
CA ASP A 243 0.49 -21.33 -4.52
C ASP A 243 -0.08 -22.50 -5.33
N LYS A 244 -1.19 -22.30 -6.06
CA LYS A 244 -1.81 -23.29 -6.96
C LYS A 244 -1.50 -23.05 -8.44
N LEU A 245 -0.73 -22.00 -8.78
CA LEU A 245 -0.32 -21.72 -10.15
C LEU A 245 0.84 -22.64 -10.54
N LYS A 246 0.58 -23.63 -11.39
CA LYS A 246 1.62 -24.48 -11.98
C LYS A 246 2.64 -23.58 -12.69
N ARG A 247 3.93 -23.72 -12.36
CA ARG A 247 5.00 -23.07 -13.12
C ARG A 247 4.96 -23.61 -14.56
N CYS A 248 4.75 -22.72 -15.52
CA CYS A 248 4.76 -23.04 -16.96
C CYS A 248 6.11 -23.69 -17.33
N ILE A 249 6.09 -24.88 -17.94
CA ILE A 249 7.30 -25.70 -18.12
C ILE A 249 8.32 -25.04 -19.05
N TRP A 250 7.84 -24.29 -20.03
CA TRP A 250 8.65 -23.49 -20.96
C TRP A 250 9.21 -22.20 -20.33
N GLN A 251 9.24 -22.06 -19.01
CA GLN A 251 9.76 -20.86 -18.32
C GLN A 251 11.24 -20.59 -18.66
N PRO A 252 12.16 -21.58 -18.72
CA PRO A 252 13.58 -21.32 -19.06
C PRO A 252 13.83 -20.77 -20.47
N SER A 253 12.96 -21.08 -21.44
CA SER A 253 13.10 -20.67 -22.84
C SER A 253 12.18 -19.50 -23.25
N CYS A 254 11.38 -18.97 -22.33
CA CYS A 254 10.41 -17.93 -22.63
C CYS A 254 11.07 -16.55 -22.82
N PRO A 255 10.91 -15.88 -23.98
CA PRO A 255 11.46 -14.54 -24.18
C PRO A 255 10.99 -13.53 -23.13
N VAL A 256 9.70 -13.55 -22.77
CA VAL A 256 9.13 -12.64 -21.76
C VAL A 256 9.78 -12.86 -20.38
N TYR A 257 9.89 -14.10 -19.92
CA TYR A 257 10.52 -14.41 -18.64
C TYR A 257 12.04 -14.15 -18.62
N LEU A 258 12.74 -14.40 -19.73
CA LEU A 258 14.17 -14.10 -19.86
C LEU A 258 14.44 -12.59 -19.82
N ARG A 259 13.59 -11.79 -20.47
CA ARG A 259 13.64 -10.32 -20.41
C ARG A 259 13.35 -9.82 -18.99
N PHE A 260 12.35 -10.36 -18.30
CA PHE A 260 12.09 -10.07 -16.88
C PHE A 260 13.30 -10.42 -15.99
N LYS A 261 13.93 -11.59 -16.20
CA LYS A 261 15.12 -12.02 -15.44
C LYS A 261 16.35 -11.14 -15.65
N ARG A 262 16.36 -10.30 -16.68
CA ARG A 262 17.38 -9.27 -16.95
C ARG A 262 16.96 -7.86 -16.51
N GLY A 263 15.76 -7.69 -15.96
CA GLY A 263 15.19 -6.38 -15.63
C GLY A 263 14.65 -5.60 -16.83
N GLU A 264 14.62 -6.18 -18.03
CA GLU A 264 14.17 -5.48 -19.26
C GLU A 264 12.65 -5.22 -19.30
N ILE A 265 11.86 -5.89 -18.46
CA ILE A 265 10.42 -5.66 -18.30
C ILE A 265 10.02 -5.81 -16.81
N PRO A 266 9.05 -5.03 -16.30
CA PRO A 266 8.51 -5.19 -14.94
C PRO A 266 7.91 -6.58 -14.69
N SER A 267 7.98 -7.06 -13.44
CA SER A 267 7.41 -8.37 -13.03
C SER A 267 5.93 -8.48 -13.39
N TYR A 268 5.19 -7.35 -13.32
CA TYR A 268 3.80 -7.20 -13.73
C TYR A 268 3.43 -8.00 -14.98
N TRP A 269 4.26 -7.98 -16.03
CA TRP A 269 3.99 -8.70 -17.28
C TRP A 269 4.12 -10.21 -17.15
N VAL A 270 5.08 -10.71 -16.38
CA VAL A 270 5.18 -12.15 -16.09
C VAL A 270 4.03 -12.57 -15.16
N ASP A 271 3.82 -11.82 -14.08
CA ASP A 271 2.85 -12.13 -13.03
C ASP A 271 1.41 -12.12 -13.57
N ASN A 272 1.07 -11.16 -14.45
CA ASN A 272 -0.28 -10.91 -14.93
C ASN A 272 -0.52 -11.25 -16.42
N TYR A 273 0.48 -11.78 -17.14
CA TYR A 273 0.28 -12.31 -18.50
C TYR A 273 0.78 -13.75 -18.66
N CYS A 274 1.81 -14.18 -17.90
CA CYS A 274 2.31 -15.56 -17.95
C CYS A 274 1.68 -16.47 -16.88
N PHE A 275 1.48 -16.00 -15.64
CA PHE A 275 1.03 -16.88 -14.55
C PHE A 275 -0.49 -16.96 -14.33
N ILE A 276 -1.29 -16.02 -14.82
CA ILE A 276 -2.76 -16.04 -14.65
C ILE A 276 -3.51 -17.08 -15.51
N GLY A 277 -2.81 -17.93 -16.26
CA GLY A 277 -3.43 -18.90 -17.18
C GLY A 277 -4.00 -18.27 -18.45
N ASN A 278 -3.29 -17.29 -19.02
CA ASN A 278 -3.70 -16.60 -20.23
C ASN A 278 -3.71 -17.53 -21.47
N LYS A 279 -4.91 -17.82 -21.98
CA LYS A 279 -5.13 -18.67 -23.15
C LYS A 279 -4.67 -18.07 -24.48
N ASP A 280 -4.44 -16.76 -24.54
CA ASP A 280 -3.90 -16.06 -25.70
C ASP A 280 -2.36 -16.12 -25.75
N CYS A 281 -1.71 -16.64 -24.70
CA CYS A 281 -0.28 -16.90 -24.73
C CYS A 281 0.02 -18.06 -25.70
N ILE A 282 0.77 -17.80 -26.78
CA ILE A 282 1.18 -18.81 -27.76
C ILE A 282 1.77 -20.06 -27.11
N ARG A 283 2.51 -19.92 -26.00
CA ARG A 283 3.08 -21.05 -25.24
C ARG A 283 2.02 -21.88 -24.51
N TYR A 284 0.96 -21.27 -23.99
CA TYR A 284 -0.19 -21.99 -23.45
C TYR A 284 -0.93 -22.75 -24.56
N GLN A 285 -1.08 -22.11 -25.74
CA GLN A 285 -1.67 -22.74 -26.92
C GLN A 285 -0.83 -23.89 -27.50
N MET A 286 0.47 -23.93 -27.19
CA MET A 286 1.33 -25.10 -27.48
C MET A 286 1.19 -26.17 -26.39
N GLU A 287 1.20 -25.81 -25.10
CA GLU A 287 0.98 -26.75 -23.98
C GLU A 287 -0.35 -27.51 -24.09
N GLU A 288 -1.42 -26.87 -24.60
CA GLU A 288 -2.74 -27.50 -24.85
C GLU A 288 -2.79 -28.38 -26.12
N ARG A 289 -1.76 -28.36 -26.98
CA ARG A 289 -1.70 -29.13 -28.24
C ARG A 289 -0.83 -30.39 -28.18
N GLY A 290 0.01 -30.51 -27.15
CA GLY A 290 0.98 -31.60 -26.98
C GLY A 290 2.34 -31.35 -27.64
#